data_AF-A0A9J5VZM7-F1
#
_entry.id   AF-A0A9J5VZM7-F1
#
_cell.length_a   1.000
_cell.length_b   1.000
_cell.length_c   1.000
_cell.angle_alpha   90.00
_cell.angle_beta   90.00
_cell.angle_gamma   90.00
#
_symmetry.space_group_name_H-M   'P 1'
#
loop_
_entity.id
_entity.type
_entity.pdbx_description
1 polymer ?
#
loop_
_entity_poly.entity_id
_entity_poly.type
_entity_poly.pdbx_seq_one_letter_code
_entity_poly.pdbx_strand_id
1 'polypeptide(L)'
;MQKNNRQCRSISSEEISLLILSGNFLAITLVDQYKLSHSWLDVCASDLCIDTPDYTGHYIVICGYDTDADEFEIRDPASSRKYGRVTSKCLEKARKSFGTDEDLLLIRVEREEVKCSHHDHGDHCLTQLL
;
A
#
# COMPACT_ATOMS: atom_id res chain seq x y z
N MET A 1 26.16 -31.87 -2.05
CA MET A 1 24.86 -31.17 -1.99
C MET A 1 25.07 -29.79 -1.39
N GLN A 2 25.10 -28.74 -2.22
CA GLN A 2 25.10 -27.36 -1.72
C GLN A 2 23.69 -27.02 -1.24
N LYS A 3 23.53 -26.83 0.07
CA LYS A 3 22.31 -26.23 0.64
C LYS A 3 22.32 -24.75 0.28
N ASN A 4 21.56 -24.36 -0.73
CA ASN A 4 21.34 -22.94 -1.03
C ASN A 4 20.52 -22.34 0.11
N ASN A 5 21.20 -21.60 0.99
CA ASN A 5 20.59 -20.86 2.08
C ASN A 5 19.92 -19.61 1.51
N ARG A 6 18.69 -19.77 0.98
CA ARG A 6 17.84 -18.60 0.67
C ARG A 6 17.48 -17.96 2.01
N GLN A 7 18.24 -16.94 2.43
CA GLN A 7 17.76 -16.04 3.47
C GLN A 7 16.49 -15.39 2.93
N CYS A 8 15.33 -15.70 3.52
CA CYS A 8 14.12 -14.90 3.32
C CYS A 8 14.43 -13.49 3.79
N ARG A 9 14.66 -12.57 2.86
CA ARG A 9 14.80 -11.15 3.17
C ARG A 9 13.39 -10.58 3.19
N SER A 10 12.75 -10.65 4.36
CA SER A 10 11.51 -9.91 4.60
C SER A 10 11.88 -8.43 4.78
N ILE A 11 11.17 -7.57 4.07
CA ILE A 11 11.28 -6.11 4.19
C ILE A 11 10.39 -5.63 5.33
N SER A 12 10.86 -4.75 6.21
CA SER A 12 10.06 -4.26 7.34
C SER A 12 9.12 -3.12 6.95
N SER A 13 8.09 -2.85 7.75
CA SER A 13 7.20 -1.68 7.57
C SER A 13 7.98 -0.36 7.47
N GLU A 14 9.07 -0.22 8.21
CA GLU A 14 9.93 0.97 8.19
C GLU A 14 10.71 1.08 6.87
N GLU A 15 11.21 -0.03 6.33
CA GLU A 15 11.85 -0.04 5.02
C GLU A 15 10.85 0.30 3.91
N ILE A 16 9.62 -0.21 4.01
CA ILE A 16 8.51 0.13 3.11
C ILE A 16 8.23 1.63 3.18
N SER A 17 8.08 2.19 4.38
CA SER A 17 7.78 3.62 4.53
C SER A 17 8.86 4.49 3.93
N LEU A 18 10.15 4.15 4.11
CA LEU A 18 11.25 4.86 3.46
C LEU A 18 11.20 4.81 1.93
N LEU A 19 10.86 3.66 1.35
CA LEU A 19 10.71 3.51 -0.10
C LEU A 19 9.57 4.37 -0.64
N ILE A 20 8.42 4.36 0.04
CA ILE A 20 7.24 5.14 -0.36
C ILE A 20 7.48 6.65 -0.16
N LEU A 21 8.09 7.05 0.97
CA LEU A 21 8.46 8.44 1.27
C LEU A 21 9.48 9.02 0.27
N SER A 22 10.30 8.18 -0.36
CA SER A 22 11.18 8.63 -1.44
C SER A 22 10.40 9.25 -2.61
N GLY A 23 9.10 8.95 -2.71
CA GLY A 23 8.22 9.45 -3.77
C GLY A 23 8.47 8.82 -5.14
N ASN A 24 9.39 7.86 -5.23
CA ASN A 24 9.82 7.21 -6.46
C ASN A 24 9.17 5.85 -6.67
N PHE A 25 8.44 5.33 -5.70
CA PHE A 25 7.90 3.98 -5.73
C PHE A 25 6.45 3.93 -5.27
N LEU A 26 5.67 3.09 -5.95
CA LEU A 26 4.47 2.46 -5.42
C LEU A 26 4.83 1.03 -5.03
N ALA A 27 4.10 0.45 -4.08
CA ALA A 27 4.26 -0.97 -3.73
C ALA A 27 2.93 -1.71 -3.89
N ILE A 28 2.95 -2.92 -4.43
CA ILE A 28 1.83 -3.86 -4.38
C ILE A 28 2.20 -4.96 -3.39
N THR A 29 1.27 -5.31 -2.50
CA THR A 29 1.49 -6.33 -1.47
C THR A 29 0.27 -7.22 -1.30
N LEU A 30 0.52 -8.50 -1.04
CA LEU A 30 -0.51 -9.46 -0.67
C LEU A 30 -0.78 -9.39 0.84
N VAL A 31 -2.04 -9.24 1.21
CA VAL A 31 -2.47 -9.13 2.61
C VAL A 31 -3.59 -10.10 2.91
N ASP A 32 -3.68 -10.54 4.16
CA ASP A 32 -4.91 -11.11 4.71
C ASP A 32 -5.93 -9.99 4.96
N GLN A 33 -6.98 -9.94 4.14
CA GLN A 33 -7.95 -8.85 4.13
C GLN A 33 -8.63 -8.62 5.48
N TYR A 34 -8.84 -9.67 6.29
CA TYR A 34 -9.52 -9.58 7.57
C TYR A 34 -8.64 -8.99 8.67
N LYS A 35 -7.33 -8.96 8.44
CA LYS A 35 -6.34 -8.40 9.37
C LYS A 35 -5.88 -7.00 8.96
N LEU A 36 -6.11 -6.63 7.70
CA LEU A 36 -6.14 -5.24 7.27
C LEU A 36 -7.34 -4.58 7.99
N SER A 37 -7.16 -3.38 8.56
CA SER A 37 -8.07 -2.83 9.59
C SER A 37 -9.57 -2.96 9.28
N HIS A 38 -10.39 -3.21 10.30
CA HIS A 38 -11.86 -3.33 10.18
C HIS A 38 -12.56 -2.13 9.50
N SER A 39 -11.89 -0.97 9.37
CA SER A 39 -12.38 0.23 8.68
C SER A 39 -12.30 0.17 7.14
N TRP A 40 -11.69 -0.88 6.59
CA TRP A 40 -11.48 -1.09 5.16
C TRP A 40 -12.40 -2.14 4.54
N LEU A 41 -13.19 -2.85 5.35
CA LEU A 41 -14.24 -3.75 4.85
C LEU A 41 -15.36 -2.93 4.22
N ASP A 42 -15.23 -2.63 2.93
CA ASP A 42 -16.39 -2.27 2.11
C ASP A 42 -17.21 -3.55 1.87
N VAL A 43 -18.51 -3.43 2.10
CA VAL A 43 -19.43 -4.53 2.28
C VAL A 43 -19.65 -5.26 0.97
N CYS A 44 -18.97 -6.39 0.80
CA CYS A 44 -19.38 -7.50 -0.08
C CYS A 44 -19.49 -8.82 0.71
N ALA A 45 -19.78 -8.74 2.02
CA ALA A 45 -20.26 -9.88 2.79
C ALA A 45 -21.77 -10.06 2.56
N SER A 46 -22.17 -10.20 1.30
CA SER A 46 -23.46 -10.79 0.98
C SER A 46 -23.27 -12.29 0.91
N ASP A 47 -23.84 -12.93 1.93
CA ASP A 47 -24.29 -14.31 1.98
C ASP A 47 -23.28 -15.38 2.42
N LEU A 48 -23.41 -15.68 3.72
CA LEU A 48 -23.46 -17.02 4.32
C LEU A 48 -22.20 -17.53 5.04
N CYS A 49 -22.46 -17.97 6.27
CA CYS A 49 -21.60 -18.65 7.25
C CYS A 49 -20.59 -17.79 8.03
N ILE A 50 -20.91 -17.60 9.33
CA ILE A 50 -19.93 -17.37 10.39
C ILE A 50 -19.17 -18.69 10.58
N ASP A 51 -18.33 -19.03 9.61
CA ASP A 51 -17.20 -19.90 9.85
C ASP A 51 -16.01 -18.99 10.17
N THR A 52 -15.08 -19.48 10.98
CA THR A 52 -13.84 -18.76 11.31
C THR A 52 -13.29 -18.03 10.09
N PRO A 53 -12.87 -16.75 10.17
CA PRO A 53 -12.46 -16.01 8.99
C PRO A 53 -11.26 -16.73 8.37
N ASP A 54 -11.55 -17.52 7.34
CA ASP A 54 -10.54 -18.20 6.57
C ASP A 54 -9.70 -17.13 5.88
N TYR A 55 -8.41 -17.41 5.78
CA TYR A 55 -7.48 -16.56 5.07
C TYR A 55 -8.09 -16.15 3.73
N THR A 56 -8.22 -14.84 3.51
CA THR A 56 -8.58 -14.31 2.20
C THR A 56 -7.48 -13.36 1.77
N GLY A 57 -6.70 -13.83 0.79
CA GLY A 57 -5.64 -13.06 0.18
C GLY A 57 -6.20 -11.95 -0.70
N HIS A 58 -5.69 -10.74 -0.51
CA HIS A 58 -6.08 -9.57 -1.28
C HIS A 58 -4.86 -8.73 -1.64
N TYR A 59 -4.78 -8.28 -2.89
CA TYR A 59 -3.70 -7.39 -3.31
C TYR A 59 -4.14 -5.93 -3.16
N ILE A 60 -3.31 -5.15 -2.48
CA ILE A 60 -3.51 -3.71 -2.31
C ILE A 60 -2.31 -2.93 -2.87
N VAL A 61 -2.52 -1.67 -3.22
CA VAL A 61 -1.46 -0.76 -3.65
C VAL A 61 -1.17 0.24 -2.53
N ILE A 62 0.09 0.34 -2.10
CA ILE A 62 0.60 1.37 -1.20
C ILE A 62 1.08 2.55 -2.04
N CYS A 63 0.49 3.71 -1.79
CA CYS A 63 0.74 4.93 -2.57
C CYS A 63 1.44 6.03 -1.79
N GLY A 64 1.31 6.02 -0.46
CA GLY A 64 1.81 7.08 0.40
C GLY A 64 2.03 6.60 1.82
N TYR A 65 2.71 7.41 2.60
CA TYR A 65 2.94 7.16 4.01
C TYR A 65 2.88 8.49 4.78
N ASP A 66 2.06 8.50 5.84
CA ASP A 66 1.89 9.62 6.76
C ASP A 66 2.75 9.35 8.01
N THR A 67 3.82 10.14 8.15
CA THR A 67 4.77 9.99 9.26
C THR A 67 4.19 10.40 10.62
N ASP A 68 3.19 11.29 10.63
CA ASP A 68 2.61 11.79 11.87
C ASP A 68 1.61 10.78 12.45
N ALA A 69 0.87 10.10 11.57
CA ALA A 69 -0.13 9.11 11.95
C ALA A 69 0.40 7.65 12.01
N ASP A 70 1.60 7.37 11.47
CA ASP A 70 2.11 6.00 11.25
C ASP A 70 1.15 5.17 10.38
N GLU A 71 0.66 5.80 9.30
CA GLU A 71 -0.35 5.21 8.41
C GLU A 71 0.11 5.19 6.95
N PHE A 72 -0.11 4.06 6.29
CA PHE A 72 0.02 3.92 4.85
C PHE A 72 -1.25 4.35 4.14
N GLU A 73 -1.10 5.16 3.10
CA GLU A 73 -2.15 5.41 2.14
C GLU A 73 -2.20 4.27 1.14
N ILE A 74 -3.36 3.61 1.06
CA ILE A 74 -3.55 2.44 0.22
C ILE A 74 -4.75 2.59 -0.71
N ARG A 75 -4.69 1.86 -1.82
CA ARG A 75 -5.74 1.71 -2.83
C ARG A 75 -6.13 0.26 -2.94
N ASP A 76 -7.43 0.03 -3.04
CA ASP A 76 -7.99 -1.28 -3.33
C ASP A 76 -8.38 -1.35 -4.81
N PRO A 77 -7.74 -2.18 -5.64
CA PRO A 77 -8.16 -2.37 -7.02
C PRO A 77 -9.57 -2.96 -7.17
N ALA A 78 -10.08 -3.66 -6.16
CA ALA A 78 -11.41 -4.29 -6.16
C ALA A 78 -12.50 -3.45 -5.49
N SER A 79 -12.15 -2.32 -4.85
CA SER A 79 -13.15 -1.42 -4.26
C SER A 79 -13.40 -0.19 -5.14
N SER A 80 -14.64 0.31 -5.11
CA SER A 80 -14.97 1.62 -5.66
C SER A 80 -14.44 2.78 -4.79
N ARG A 81 -14.07 2.48 -3.54
CA ARG A 81 -13.47 3.45 -2.61
C ARG A 81 -12.12 3.87 -3.14
N LYS A 82 -12.02 5.16 -3.47
CA LYS A 82 -10.79 5.71 -4.02
C LYS A 82 -9.63 5.58 -3.03
N TYR A 83 -9.78 6.01 -1.77
CA TYR A 83 -8.65 6.10 -0.84
C TYR A 83 -8.97 5.45 0.49
N GLY A 84 -7.95 4.91 1.13
CA GLY A 84 -8.02 4.65 2.56
C GLY A 84 -6.65 4.50 3.19
N ARG A 85 -6.65 4.35 4.51
CA ARG A 85 -5.46 4.37 5.35
C ARG A 85 -5.41 3.16 6.24
N VAL A 86 -4.20 2.65 6.48
CA VAL A 86 -3.95 1.54 7.42
C VAL A 86 -2.72 1.84 8.24
N THR A 87 -2.73 1.51 9.52
CA THR A 87 -1.53 1.67 10.35
C THR A 87 -0.43 0.72 9.90
N SER A 88 0.83 1.10 10.10
CA SER A 88 1.99 0.23 9.84
C SER A 88 1.85 -1.13 10.53
N LYS A 89 1.37 -1.11 11.79
CA LYS A 89 1.10 -2.32 12.56
C LYS A 89 0.05 -3.24 11.93
N CYS A 90 -1.04 -2.68 11.41
CA CYS A 90 -2.08 -3.46 10.75
C CYS A 90 -1.58 -4.06 9.43
N LEU A 91 -0.89 -3.26 8.61
CA LEU A 91 -0.30 -3.72 7.35
C LEU A 91 0.68 -4.88 7.61
N GLU A 92 1.58 -4.70 8.57
CA GLU A 92 2.61 -5.68 8.92
C GLU A 92 1.99 -7.01 9.38
N LYS A 93 0.97 -6.94 10.23
CA LYS A 93 0.22 -8.12 10.67
C LYS A 93 -0.48 -8.82 9.51
N ALA A 94 -1.06 -8.06 8.58
CA ALA A 94 -1.82 -8.61 7.46
C ALA A 94 -0.91 -9.28 6.41
N ARG A 95 0.24 -8.68 6.06
CA ARG A 95 1.19 -9.21 5.05
C ARG A 95 2.12 -10.32 5.56
N LYS A 96 2.19 -10.51 6.88
CA LYS A 96 2.95 -11.60 7.54
C LYS A 96 2.04 -12.74 8.01
N SER A 97 0.78 -12.71 7.58
CA SER A 97 -0.18 -13.73 7.97
C SER A 97 0.01 -15.00 7.16
N PHE A 98 -0.40 -16.12 7.72
CA PHE A 98 -0.42 -17.38 6.99
C PHE A 98 -1.15 -17.22 5.64
N GLY A 99 -0.54 -17.74 4.56
CA GLY A 99 -1.06 -17.61 3.20
C GLY A 99 -0.52 -16.41 2.43
N THR A 100 0.18 -15.47 3.07
CA THR A 100 0.87 -14.35 2.41
C THR A 100 2.36 -14.64 2.20
N ASP A 101 3.01 -13.89 1.32
CA ASP A 101 4.37 -14.12 0.81
C ASP A 101 5.44 -13.16 1.38
N GLU A 102 5.04 -12.16 2.17
CA GLU A 102 5.89 -11.11 2.77
C GLU A 102 6.69 -10.25 1.77
N ASP A 103 6.63 -10.54 0.47
CA ASP A 103 7.31 -9.81 -0.58
C ASP A 103 6.50 -8.60 -1.07
N LEU A 104 7.13 -7.78 -1.90
CA LEU A 104 6.54 -6.56 -2.45
C LEU A 104 6.91 -6.43 -3.91
N LEU A 105 5.94 -6.06 -4.73
CA LEU A 105 6.19 -5.60 -6.09
C LEU A 105 6.35 -4.08 -6.05
N LEU A 106 7.58 -3.60 -6.20
CA LEU A 106 7.88 -2.17 -6.27
C LEU A 106 7.77 -1.68 -7.71
N ILE A 107 6.96 -0.65 -7.93
CA ILE A 107 6.78 0.01 -9.21
C ILE A 107 7.46 1.37 -9.13
N ARG A 108 8.49 1.58 -9.96
CA ARG A 108 9.14 2.89 -10.04
C ARG A 108 8.23 3.89 -10.75
N VAL A 109 7.98 5.02 -10.11
CA VAL A 109 7.21 6.13 -10.66
C VAL A 109 8.19 7.12 -11.28
N GLU A 110 8.12 7.25 -12.60
CA GLU A 110 8.83 8.31 -13.31
C GLU A 110 7.99 9.59 -13.21
N ARG A 111 8.55 10.63 -12.59
CA ARG A 111 7.92 11.95 -12.59
C ARG A 111 8.47 12.73 -13.77
N GLU A 112 7.62 13.03 -14.74
CA GLU A 112 7.95 14.07 -15.71
C GLU A 112 7.94 15.40 -14.97
N GLU A 113 9.12 16.05 -14.88
CA GLU A 113 9.18 17.43 -14.42
C GLU A 113 8.37 18.29 -15.39
N VAL A 114 7.21 18.78 -14.95
CA VAL A 114 6.52 19.84 -15.67
C VAL A 114 7.42 21.07 -15.63
N LYS A 115 8.23 21.25 -16.67
CA LYS A 115 9.00 22.47 -16.85
C LYS A 115 8.01 23.61 -17.07
N CYS A 116 7.82 24.44 -16.05
CA CYS A 116 7.19 25.74 -16.23
C CYS A 116 8.05 26.52 -17.24
N SER A 117 7.59 26.62 -18.48
CA SER A 117 8.16 27.56 -19.44
C SER A 117 7.86 28.96 -18.93
N HIS A 118 8.86 29.63 -18.39
CA HIS A 118 8.81 31.05 -18.06
C HIS A 118 8.48 31.84 -19.34
N HIS A 119 7.23 32.25 -19.48
CA HIS A 119 6.87 33.49 -20.14
C HIS A 119 6.31 34.41 -19.06
N ASP A 120 7.03 35.49 -18.83
CA ASP A 120 6.74 36.54 -17.86
C ASP A 120 5.40 37.23 -18.18
N HIS A 121 4.38 37.02 -17.34
CA HIS A 121 3.55 38.07 -16.71
C HIS A 121 2.29 37.46 -16.06
N GLY A 122 2.14 37.68 -14.74
CA GLY A 122 0.84 37.81 -14.09
C GLY A 122 0.18 36.54 -13.55
N ASP A 123 0.25 36.40 -12.23
CA ASP A 123 -0.75 35.87 -11.30
C ASP A 123 -1.30 34.43 -11.41
N HIS A 124 -1.11 33.73 -10.28
CA HIS A 124 -1.93 32.66 -9.71
C HIS A 124 -2.28 31.46 -10.62
N CYS A 125 -1.48 30.40 -10.52
CA CYS A 125 -1.96 29.05 -10.79
C CYS A 125 -1.82 28.20 -9.52
N LEU A 126 -2.93 28.04 -8.82
CA LEU A 126 -3.11 27.04 -7.77
C LEU A 126 -2.98 25.66 -8.41
N THR A 127 -1.87 24.97 -8.18
CA THR A 127 -1.80 23.54 -8.48
C THR A 127 -2.65 22.78 -7.47
N GLN A 128 -3.88 22.49 -7.87
CA GLN A 128 -4.72 21.50 -7.24
C GLN A 128 -4.43 20.13 -7.86
N LEU A 129 -3.95 19.20 -7.04
CA LEU A 129 -4.03 17.77 -7.34
C LEU A 129 -4.72 17.08 -6.15
N LEU A 130 -6.01 16.80 -6.33
CA LEU A 130 -6.77 15.71 -5.70
C LEU A 130 -7.69 15.10 -6.75
#